data_AF-A0A017HIK3-F1
#
_entry.id   AF-A0A017HIK3-F1
#
_cell.length_a   1.000
_cell.length_b   1.000
_cell.length_c   1.000
_cell.angle_alpha   90.00
_cell.angle_beta   90.00
_cell.angle_gamma   90.00
#
_symmetry.space_group_name_H-M   'P 1'
#
loop_
_entity.id
_entity.type
_entity.pdbx_description
1 polymer ?
#
loop_
_entity_poly.entity_id
_entity_poly.type
_entity_poly.pdbx_seq_one_letter_code
_entity_poly.pdbx_strand_id
1 'polypeptide(L)'
;MAEPRRAPKIMAVANQKGGVGKTTTAINLGAALARRDRRVLLVDLDPQGNASTGLGAPPEDRHVTSYDLLLGEATPQEAVRETTSPNLLLVPSTSDLSAADLELGQRQGRTQLLRGALRQPLMADLDLDYILIDCPPSLNILTINALVAAQSVLVPLQSEFFALEGLSQLMLTIREVRQTANPSLRIEGVALTMVDRRTSLAQQVEADARENLGTLVFQTVIPRNVRLSEAPSHAQSVLDYDPSSAGANAYRALAAELLARET
;
A
#
# COMPACT_ATOMS: atom_id res chain seq x y z
N MET A 1 18.51 8.93 -28.48
CA MET A 1 18.40 7.66 -27.71
C MET A 1 17.66 8.03 -26.44
N ALA A 2 16.43 7.54 -26.23
CA ALA A 2 15.72 7.79 -24.98
C ALA A 2 16.54 7.17 -23.84
N GLU A 3 16.74 7.89 -22.73
CA GLU A 3 17.36 7.31 -21.54
C GLU A 3 16.56 6.08 -21.10
N PRO A 4 17.22 4.98 -20.69
CA PRO A 4 16.52 3.81 -20.19
C PRO A 4 15.67 4.23 -18.98
N ARG A 5 14.35 4.10 -19.12
CA ARG A 5 13.41 4.45 -18.05
C ARG A 5 13.73 3.65 -16.79
N ARG A 6 13.74 4.33 -15.65
CA ARG A 6 14.00 3.75 -14.34
C ARG A 6 12.87 2.78 -14.01
N ALA A 7 13.21 1.57 -13.53
CA ALA A 7 12.21 0.61 -13.07
C ALA A 7 11.34 1.21 -11.94
N PRO A 8 10.04 0.86 -11.86
CA PRO A 8 9.14 1.41 -10.85
C PRO A 8 9.62 1.09 -9.42
N LYS A 9 9.34 2.02 -8.50
CA LYS A 9 9.51 1.78 -7.06
C LYS A 9 8.29 1.04 -6.52
N ILE A 10 8.49 -0.18 -6.03
CA ILE A 10 7.49 -1.06 -5.42
C ILE A 10 7.52 -0.85 -3.90
N MET A 11 6.38 -0.46 -3.35
CA MET A 11 6.22 -0.15 -1.93
C MET A 11 5.02 -0.89 -1.36
N ALA A 12 5.25 -1.69 -0.32
CA ALA A 12 4.17 -2.33 0.41
C ALA A 12 3.61 -1.39 1.48
N VAL A 13 2.29 -1.30 1.59
CA VAL A 13 1.61 -0.59 2.68
C VAL A 13 1.13 -1.63 3.68
N ALA A 14 1.91 -1.83 4.74
CA ALA A 14 1.73 -2.97 5.64
C ALA A 14 1.71 -2.58 7.12
N ASN A 15 0.85 -3.26 7.87
CA ASN A 15 0.77 -3.25 9.32
C ASN A 15 -0.13 -4.41 9.73
N GLN A 16 0.28 -5.16 10.75
CA GLN A 16 -0.47 -6.29 11.30
C GLN A 16 -1.84 -5.88 11.84
N LYS A 17 -1.99 -4.67 12.38
CA LYS A 17 -3.26 -4.25 12.98
C LYS A 17 -4.29 -3.86 11.91
N GLY A 18 -5.52 -4.35 12.06
CA GLY A 18 -6.67 -3.89 11.27
C GLY A 18 -7.07 -2.46 11.61
N GLY A 19 -7.66 -1.74 10.65
CA GLY A 19 -8.21 -0.39 10.90
C GLY A 19 -7.21 0.76 11.00
N VAL A 20 -5.90 0.52 10.89
CA VAL A 20 -4.86 1.59 11.00
C VAL A 20 -4.74 2.50 9.76
N GLY A 21 -5.60 2.32 8.76
CA GLY A 21 -5.60 3.12 7.53
C GLY A 21 -4.62 2.66 6.45
N LYS A 22 -4.37 1.34 6.31
CA LYS A 22 -3.58 0.75 5.19
C LYS A 22 -4.19 1.07 3.83
N THR A 23 -5.37 0.55 3.56
CA THR A 23 -6.12 0.79 2.33
C THR A 23 -6.34 2.28 2.07
N THR A 24 -6.76 3.03 3.09
CA THR A 24 -6.92 4.48 2.99
C THR A 24 -5.63 5.17 2.56
N THR A 25 -4.48 4.75 3.11
CA THR A 25 -3.18 5.27 2.72
C THR A 25 -2.79 4.85 1.32
N ALA A 26 -2.97 3.59 0.96
CA ALA A 26 -2.62 3.08 -0.36
C ALA A 26 -3.37 3.81 -1.49
N ILE A 27 -4.70 3.96 -1.35
CA ILE A 27 -5.55 4.71 -2.30
C ILE A 27 -5.10 6.17 -2.39
N ASN A 28 -5.05 6.87 -1.25
CA ASN A 28 -4.91 8.32 -1.27
C ASN A 28 -3.47 8.78 -1.52
N LEU A 29 -2.47 8.02 -1.08
CA LEU A 29 -1.08 8.26 -1.48
C LEU A 29 -0.90 7.98 -2.97
N GLY A 30 -1.49 6.91 -3.50
CA GLY A 30 -1.46 6.60 -4.93
C GLY A 30 -2.06 7.73 -5.76
N ALA A 31 -3.26 8.21 -5.40
CA ALA A 31 -3.89 9.35 -6.05
C ALA A 31 -3.08 10.66 -5.90
N ALA A 32 -2.38 10.86 -4.77
CA ALA A 32 -1.55 12.04 -4.53
C ALA A 32 -0.29 12.05 -5.38
N LEU A 33 0.35 10.89 -5.54
CA LEU A 33 1.47 10.68 -6.46
C LEU A 33 1.01 10.84 -7.92
N ALA A 34 -0.15 10.27 -8.27
CA ALA A 34 -0.71 10.36 -9.62
C ALA A 34 -0.95 11.80 -10.09
N ARG A 35 -1.43 12.66 -9.19
CA ARG A 35 -1.57 14.12 -9.41
C ARG A 35 -0.26 14.90 -9.54
N ARG A 36 0.88 14.25 -9.27
CA ARG A 36 2.23 14.81 -9.46
C ARG A 36 2.92 14.17 -10.66
N ASP A 37 2.13 13.81 -11.66
CA ASP A 37 2.58 13.22 -12.92
C ASP A 37 3.41 11.94 -12.71
N ARG A 38 3.04 11.15 -11.70
CA ARG A 38 3.57 9.80 -11.51
C ARG A 38 2.56 8.77 -12.01
N ARG A 39 2.99 7.80 -12.78
CA ARG A 39 2.12 6.68 -13.15
C ARG A 39 2.19 5.61 -12.07
N VAL A 40 1.07 5.39 -11.38
CA VAL A 40 1.00 4.56 -10.18
C VAL A 40 0.11 3.35 -10.43
N LEU A 41 0.59 2.16 -10.09
CA LEU A 41 -0.23 0.96 -9.98
C LEU A 41 -0.50 0.65 -8.51
N LEU A 42 -1.77 0.54 -8.12
CA LEU A 42 -2.17 -0.02 -6.84
C LEU A 42 -2.53 -1.50 -7.02
N VAL A 43 -1.87 -2.39 -6.30
CA VAL A 43 -2.20 -3.81 -6.23
C VAL A 43 -2.93 -4.06 -4.92
N ASP A 44 -4.21 -4.39 -5.00
CA ASP A 44 -4.99 -4.84 -3.85
C ASP A 44 -4.61 -6.29 -3.55
N LEU A 45 -4.06 -6.56 -2.37
CA LEU A 45 -3.68 -7.90 -1.91
C LEU A 45 -4.48 -8.32 -0.66
N ASP A 46 -5.47 -7.52 -0.25
CA ASP A 46 -6.36 -7.87 0.85
C ASP A 46 -7.57 -8.64 0.29
N PRO A 47 -7.87 -9.87 0.79
CA PRO A 47 -9.06 -10.60 0.38
C PRO A 47 -10.39 -9.85 0.58
N GLN A 48 -10.42 -8.82 1.44
CA GLN A 48 -11.60 -7.97 1.61
C GLN A 48 -11.85 -7.05 0.41
N GLY A 49 -10.84 -6.78 -0.42
CA GLY A 49 -10.96 -5.96 -1.61
C GLY A 49 -11.43 -4.53 -1.39
N ASN A 50 -11.07 -3.95 -0.24
CA ASN A 50 -11.47 -2.60 0.14
C ASN A 50 -10.85 -1.55 -0.78
N ALA A 51 -9.60 -1.75 -1.24
CA ALA A 51 -8.97 -0.83 -2.19
C ALA A 51 -9.69 -0.86 -3.54
N SER A 52 -10.02 -2.07 -3.99
CA SER A 52 -10.75 -2.33 -5.22
C SER A 52 -12.12 -1.66 -5.22
N THR A 53 -12.91 -1.86 -4.17
CA THR A 53 -14.22 -1.19 -4.01
C THR A 53 -14.04 0.33 -3.95
N GLY A 54 -13.09 0.82 -3.16
CA GLY A 54 -12.84 2.25 -2.96
C GLY A 54 -12.39 3.00 -4.20
N LEU A 55 -11.93 2.30 -5.24
CA LEU A 55 -11.51 2.86 -6.53
C LEU A 55 -12.47 2.50 -7.69
N GLY A 56 -13.67 2.00 -7.37
CA GLY A 56 -14.73 1.80 -8.36
C GLY A 56 -14.67 0.48 -9.12
N ALA A 57 -14.03 -0.55 -8.57
CA ALA A 57 -14.13 -1.92 -9.06
C ALA A 57 -14.97 -2.74 -8.06
N PRO A 58 -16.31 -2.81 -8.20
CA PRO A 58 -17.15 -3.66 -7.35
C PRO A 58 -16.92 -5.15 -7.67
N PRO A 59 -17.23 -6.11 -6.75
CA PRO A 59 -16.90 -7.52 -6.92
C PRO A 59 -17.35 -8.15 -8.25
N GLU A 60 -18.55 -7.79 -8.73
CA GLU A 60 -19.14 -8.27 -9.98
C GLU A 60 -18.29 -7.95 -11.21
N ASP A 61 -17.50 -6.88 -11.16
CA ASP A 61 -16.67 -6.47 -12.28
C ASP A 61 -15.29 -7.14 -12.25
N ARG A 62 -14.88 -7.80 -11.15
CA ARG A 62 -13.50 -8.28 -10.92
C ARG A 62 -13.23 -9.66 -11.52
N HIS A 63 -13.18 -9.74 -12.85
CA HIS A 63 -12.94 -11.00 -13.57
C HIS A 63 -11.49 -11.51 -13.52
N VAL A 64 -10.51 -10.61 -13.45
CA VAL A 64 -9.08 -10.91 -13.33
C VAL A 64 -8.52 -10.05 -12.22
N THR A 65 -7.81 -10.67 -11.29
CA THR A 65 -7.44 -10.11 -9.99
C THR A 65 -6.00 -10.41 -9.61
N SER A 66 -5.57 -9.88 -8.47
CA SER A 66 -4.28 -10.22 -7.86
C SER A 66 -4.16 -11.70 -7.51
N TYR A 67 -5.26 -12.42 -7.31
CA TYR A 67 -5.26 -13.87 -7.12
C TYR A 67 -4.73 -14.59 -8.37
N ASP A 68 -5.30 -14.28 -9.53
CA ASP A 68 -4.92 -14.89 -10.81
C ASP A 68 -3.46 -14.58 -11.17
N LEU A 69 -3.01 -13.36 -10.89
CA LEU A 69 -1.61 -12.96 -11.05
C LEU A 69 -0.66 -13.75 -10.14
N LEU A 70 -1.05 -13.98 -8.87
CA LEU A 70 -0.26 -14.78 -7.92
C LEU A 70 -0.16 -16.23 -8.38
N LEU A 71 -1.23 -16.78 -8.94
CA LEU A 71 -1.23 -18.15 -9.44
C LEU A 71 -0.48 -18.32 -10.76
N GLY A 72 -0.25 -17.21 -11.49
CA GLY A 72 0.35 -17.21 -12.82
C GLY A 72 -0.65 -17.55 -13.92
N GLU A 73 -1.95 -17.38 -13.65
CA GLU A 73 -3.05 -17.70 -14.55
C GLU A 73 -3.45 -16.51 -15.42
N ALA A 74 -2.99 -15.31 -15.06
CA ALA A 74 -3.18 -14.08 -15.83
C ALA A 74 -1.90 -13.26 -15.94
N THR A 75 -1.84 -12.42 -16.97
CA THR A 75 -0.80 -11.44 -17.20
C THR A 75 -1.15 -10.09 -16.55
N PRO A 76 -0.15 -9.24 -16.26
CA PRO A 76 -0.37 -7.87 -15.81
C PRO A 76 -1.38 -7.08 -16.65
N GLN A 77 -1.33 -7.18 -17.98
CA GLN A 77 -2.20 -6.44 -18.88
C GLN A 77 -3.67 -6.84 -18.73
N GLU A 78 -3.94 -8.11 -18.44
CA GLU A 78 -5.30 -8.62 -18.26
C GLU A 78 -5.88 -8.20 -16.89
N ALA A 79 -5.02 -8.09 -15.88
CA ALA A 79 -5.42 -7.78 -14.51
C ALA A 79 -5.51 -6.27 -14.22
N VAL A 80 -4.69 -5.46 -14.90
CA VAL A 80 -4.62 -4.01 -14.65
C VAL A 80 -5.84 -3.30 -15.23
N ARG A 81 -6.39 -2.38 -14.45
CA ARG A 81 -7.55 -1.56 -14.78
C ARG A 81 -7.26 -0.09 -14.57
N GLU A 82 -7.87 0.74 -15.40
CA GLU A 82 -7.91 2.16 -15.17
C GLU A 82 -8.88 2.48 -14.03
N THR A 83 -8.55 3.50 -13.23
CA THR A 83 -9.45 4.04 -12.22
C THR A 83 -10.03 5.36 -12.70
N THR A 84 -10.98 5.91 -11.94
CA THR A 84 -11.50 7.27 -12.20
C THR A 84 -10.46 8.35 -11.96
N SER A 85 -9.39 8.06 -11.21
CA SER A 85 -8.27 8.96 -10.97
C SER A 85 -7.22 8.82 -12.09
N PRO A 86 -6.94 9.88 -12.87
CA PRO A 86 -5.91 9.83 -13.92
C PRO A 86 -4.55 9.40 -13.36
N ASN A 87 -3.80 8.61 -14.15
CA ASN A 87 -2.49 8.04 -13.79
C ASN A 87 -2.47 7.07 -12.59
N LEU A 88 -3.64 6.73 -12.02
CA LEU A 88 -3.77 5.67 -11.03
C LEU A 88 -4.44 4.46 -11.66
N LEU A 89 -3.71 3.35 -11.67
CA LEU A 89 -4.14 2.05 -12.14
C LEU A 89 -4.40 1.13 -10.94
N LEU A 90 -5.20 0.08 -11.15
CA LEU A 90 -5.58 -0.88 -10.13
C LEU A 90 -5.42 -2.32 -10.65
N VAL A 91 -4.79 -3.19 -9.86
CA VAL A 91 -5.06 -4.64 -9.90
C VAL A 91 -6.02 -4.93 -8.75
N PRO A 92 -7.28 -5.35 -9.04
CA PRO A 92 -8.26 -5.58 -8.00
C PRO A 92 -8.02 -6.92 -7.28
N SER A 93 -8.65 -7.11 -6.13
CA SER A 93 -8.66 -8.37 -5.39
C SER A 93 -10.07 -8.91 -5.18
N THR A 94 -10.14 -10.19 -4.84
CA THR A 94 -11.35 -10.93 -4.52
C THR A 94 -11.14 -11.73 -3.24
N SER A 95 -12.24 -12.21 -2.64
CA SER A 95 -12.22 -13.08 -1.47
C SER A 95 -11.42 -14.38 -1.69
N ASP A 96 -11.19 -14.78 -2.94
CA ASP A 96 -10.44 -15.99 -3.31
C ASP A 96 -8.98 -15.94 -2.84
N LEU A 97 -8.42 -14.74 -2.60
CA LEU A 97 -7.13 -14.60 -1.91
C LEU A 97 -7.10 -15.28 -0.53
N SER A 98 -8.26 -15.46 0.13
CA SER A 98 -8.33 -16.22 1.38
C SER A 98 -7.99 -17.69 1.19
N ALA A 99 -8.31 -18.27 0.02
CA ALA A 99 -7.94 -19.63 -0.35
C ALA A 99 -6.46 -19.72 -0.76
N ALA A 100 -5.89 -18.62 -1.27
CA ALA A 100 -4.47 -18.56 -1.63
C ALA A 100 -3.57 -18.91 -0.43
N ASP A 101 -3.91 -18.51 0.79
CA ASP A 101 -3.11 -18.88 1.98
C ASP A 101 -2.95 -20.41 2.13
N LEU A 102 -3.99 -21.19 1.80
CA LEU A 102 -3.97 -22.65 1.86
C LEU A 102 -3.30 -23.26 0.62
N GLU A 103 -3.66 -22.82 -0.58
CA GLU A 103 -3.16 -23.36 -1.84
C GLU A 103 -1.67 -23.06 -2.08
N LEU A 104 -1.25 -21.83 -1.75
CA LEU A 104 0.15 -21.44 -1.84
C LEU A 104 1.01 -22.16 -0.81
N GLY A 105 0.40 -22.68 0.27
CA GLY A 105 1.09 -23.41 1.33
C GLY A 105 1.99 -24.55 0.82
N GLN A 106 1.63 -25.21 -0.27
CA GLN A 106 2.38 -26.38 -0.79
C GLN A 106 3.23 -26.07 -2.03
N ARG A 107 3.16 -24.86 -2.59
CA ARG A 107 3.93 -24.49 -3.80
C ARG A 107 5.40 -24.19 -3.47
N GLN A 108 6.30 -24.68 -4.32
CA GLN A 108 7.69 -24.22 -4.29
C GLN A 108 7.75 -22.73 -4.66
N GLY A 109 8.59 -21.96 -3.97
CA GLY A 109 8.71 -20.52 -4.23
C GLY A 109 7.47 -19.71 -3.86
N ARG A 110 6.54 -20.24 -3.05
CA ARG A 110 5.28 -19.61 -2.65
C ARG A 110 5.37 -18.18 -2.11
N THR A 111 6.52 -17.78 -1.57
CA THR A 111 6.78 -16.43 -1.04
C THR A 111 7.22 -15.43 -2.12
N GLN A 112 7.51 -15.90 -3.34
CA GLN A 112 8.10 -15.10 -4.41
C GLN A 112 7.14 -14.88 -5.59
N LEU A 113 5.89 -15.32 -5.48
CA LEU A 113 4.93 -15.35 -6.59
C LEU A 113 4.62 -13.94 -7.07
N LEU A 114 4.30 -13.03 -6.15
CA LEU A 114 4.03 -11.64 -6.51
C LEU A 114 5.27 -10.97 -7.12
N ARG A 115 6.47 -11.28 -6.59
CA ARG A 115 7.73 -10.77 -7.16
C ARG A 115 7.93 -11.24 -8.60
N GLY A 116 7.57 -12.49 -8.90
CA GLY A 116 7.58 -13.03 -10.26
C GLY A 116 6.61 -12.28 -11.17
N ALA A 117 5.37 -12.12 -10.73
CA ALA A 117 4.32 -11.41 -11.48
C ALA A 117 4.69 -9.95 -11.79
N LEU A 118 5.20 -9.21 -10.80
CA LEU A 118 5.57 -7.80 -10.96
C LEU A 118 6.90 -7.58 -11.72
N ARG A 119 7.64 -8.65 -12.03
CA ARG A 119 8.88 -8.59 -12.83
C ARG A 119 8.72 -9.12 -14.25
N GLN A 120 7.50 -9.49 -14.66
CA GLN A 120 7.25 -9.89 -16.04
C GLN A 120 7.64 -8.76 -17.00
N PRO A 121 8.26 -9.04 -18.16
CA PRO A 121 8.69 -8.01 -19.12
C PRO A 121 7.57 -7.05 -19.52
N LEU A 122 6.36 -7.61 -19.62
CA LEU A 122 5.10 -6.94 -19.87
C LEU A 122 4.77 -5.79 -18.91
N MET A 123 5.31 -5.77 -17.69
CA MET A 123 5.17 -4.62 -16.78
C MET A 123 5.84 -3.35 -17.32
N ALA A 124 6.85 -3.48 -18.18
CA ALA A 124 7.53 -2.32 -18.78
C ALA A 124 6.60 -1.51 -19.70
N ASP A 125 5.60 -2.14 -20.31
CA ASP A 125 4.64 -1.48 -21.22
C ASP A 125 3.69 -0.54 -20.47
N LEU A 126 3.55 -0.72 -19.15
CA LEU A 126 2.68 0.11 -18.31
C LEU A 126 3.32 1.44 -17.90
N ASP A 127 4.62 1.63 -18.16
CA ASP A 127 5.34 2.88 -17.92
C ASP A 127 5.20 3.43 -16.48
N LEU A 128 5.29 2.54 -15.50
CA LEU A 128 5.03 2.85 -14.09
C LEU A 128 6.22 3.53 -13.42
N ASP A 129 5.94 4.55 -12.61
CA ASP A 129 6.89 5.12 -11.65
C ASP A 129 6.80 4.42 -10.28
N TYR A 130 5.59 4.04 -9.87
CA TYR A 130 5.32 3.41 -8.58
C TYR A 130 4.40 2.21 -8.70
N ILE A 131 4.64 1.21 -7.84
CA ILE A 131 3.70 0.14 -7.53
C ILE A 131 3.46 0.17 -6.03
N LEU A 132 2.22 0.45 -5.61
CA LEU A 132 1.80 0.36 -4.22
C LEU A 132 1.09 -0.98 -4.02
N ILE A 133 1.38 -1.69 -2.94
CA ILE A 133 0.72 -2.96 -2.59
C ILE A 133 -0.07 -2.74 -1.30
N ASP A 134 -1.39 -2.84 -1.34
CA ASP A 134 -2.25 -2.79 -0.14
C ASP A 134 -2.28 -4.18 0.51
N CYS A 135 -1.68 -4.31 1.70
CA CYS A 135 -1.56 -5.59 2.38
C CYS A 135 -2.73 -5.87 3.33
N PRO A 136 -3.10 -7.16 3.53
CA PRO A 136 -4.12 -7.53 4.51
C PRO A 136 -3.70 -7.22 5.96
N PRO A 137 -4.65 -7.20 6.92
CA PRO A 137 -4.38 -6.99 8.35
C PRO A 137 -3.87 -8.26 9.05
N SER A 138 -2.95 -8.97 8.41
CA SER A 138 -2.36 -10.21 8.91
C SER A 138 -0.92 -10.34 8.42
N LEU A 139 -0.10 -11.10 9.14
CA LEU A 139 1.27 -11.45 8.72
C LEU A 139 1.28 -12.86 8.11
N ASN A 140 0.42 -13.09 7.12
CA ASN A 140 0.27 -14.36 6.40
C ASN A 140 1.14 -14.40 5.12
N ILE A 141 0.99 -15.45 4.30
CA ILE A 141 1.80 -15.65 3.10
C ILE A 141 1.56 -14.54 2.04
N LEU A 142 0.39 -13.90 2.01
CA LEU A 142 0.13 -12.74 1.16
C LEU A 142 1.01 -11.55 1.55
N THR A 143 1.03 -11.21 2.84
CA THR A 143 1.91 -10.13 3.34
C THR A 143 3.38 -10.47 3.09
N ILE A 144 3.80 -11.72 3.27
CA ILE A 144 5.18 -12.13 2.92
C ILE A 144 5.46 -11.94 1.43
N ASN A 145 4.53 -12.30 0.53
CA ASN A 145 4.68 -12.06 -0.90
C ASN A 145 4.86 -10.56 -1.23
N ALA A 146 4.06 -9.70 -0.60
CA ALA A 146 4.21 -8.25 -0.73
C ALA A 146 5.59 -7.76 -0.29
N LEU A 147 6.07 -8.20 0.88
CA LEU A 147 7.38 -7.83 1.41
C LEU A 147 8.54 -8.37 0.57
N VAL A 148 8.41 -9.56 -0.01
CA VAL A 148 9.42 -10.14 -0.91
C VAL A 148 9.46 -9.42 -2.26
N ALA A 149 8.31 -8.91 -2.74
CA ALA A 149 8.22 -8.17 -3.99
C ALA A 149 8.64 -6.69 -3.88
N ALA A 150 8.40 -6.06 -2.72
CA ALA A 150 8.65 -4.63 -2.52
C ALA A 150 10.14 -4.28 -2.35
N GLN A 151 10.54 -3.07 -2.72
CA GLN A 151 11.83 -2.50 -2.29
C GLN A 151 11.71 -1.82 -0.93
N SER A 152 10.54 -1.28 -0.58
CA SER A 152 10.33 -0.65 0.72
C SER A 152 8.93 -0.84 1.29
N VAL A 153 8.78 -0.59 2.60
CA VAL A 153 7.52 -0.71 3.34
C VAL A 153 7.14 0.63 3.94
N LEU A 154 5.96 1.14 3.61
CA LEU A 154 5.31 2.23 4.31
C LEU A 154 4.42 1.65 5.41
N VAL A 155 4.57 2.15 6.63
CA VAL A 155 3.83 1.64 7.80
C VAL A 155 2.85 2.70 8.29
N PRO A 156 1.54 2.56 8.02
CA PRO A 156 0.51 3.37 8.66
C PRO A 156 0.42 3.00 10.14
N LEU A 157 0.53 3.98 11.02
CA LEU A 157 0.50 3.81 12.47
C LEU A 157 -0.59 4.69 13.08
N GLN A 158 -1.64 4.05 13.60
CA GLN A 158 -2.71 4.75 14.30
C GLN A 158 -2.31 5.04 15.75
N SER A 159 -2.52 6.26 16.21
CA SER A 159 -2.15 6.71 17.56
C SER A 159 -3.08 6.20 18.66
N GLU A 160 -3.01 4.90 18.95
CA GLU A 160 -3.77 4.20 20.00
C GLU A 160 -2.86 3.43 20.96
N PHE A 161 -3.42 2.97 22.08
CA PHE A 161 -2.67 2.33 23.18
C PHE A 161 -1.73 1.19 22.74
N PHE A 162 -2.14 0.35 21.78
CA PHE A 162 -1.34 -0.77 21.25
C PHE A 162 -0.64 -0.48 19.91
N ALA A 163 -0.42 0.80 19.57
CA ALA A 163 0.17 1.19 18.29
C ALA A 163 1.55 0.55 18.04
N LEU A 164 2.42 0.59 19.05
CA LEU A 164 3.83 0.17 18.91
C LEU A 164 4.02 -1.34 18.94
N GLU A 165 3.07 -2.10 19.49
CA GLU A 165 3.14 -3.57 19.51
C GLU A 165 3.05 -4.15 18.09
N GLY A 166 2.03 -3.73 17.32
CA GLY A 166 1.86 -4.18 15.94
C GLY A 166 3.02 -3.77 15.03
N LEU A 167 3.62 -2.59 15.28
CA LEU A 167 4.85 -2.18 14.62
C LEU A 167 6.01 -3.12 14.95
N SER A 168 6.21 -3.48 16.22
CA SER A 168 7.30 -4.36 16.65
C SER A 168 7.24 -5.75 15.98
N GLN A 169 6.04 -6.31 15.83
CA GLN A 169 5.84 -7.58 15.12
C GLN A 169 6.16 -7.44 13.63
N LEU A 170 5.69 -6.39 12.96
CA LEU A 170 6.06 -6.12 11.56
C LEU A 170 7.57 -5.98 11.38
N MET A 171 8.26 -5.32 12.32
CA MET A 171 9.72 -5.16 12.30
C MET A 171 10.47 -6.49 12.43
N LEU A 172 9.93 -7.46 13.17
CA LEU A 172 10.47 -8.83 13.23
C LEU A 172 10.30 -9.52 11.87
N THR A 173 9.11 -9.45 11.26
CA THR A 173 8.84 -10.04 9.95
C THR A 173 9.71 -9.43 8.85
N ILE A 174 9.87 -8.10 8.80
CA ILE A 174 10.76 -7.43 7.84
C ILE A 174 12.20 -7.93 7.99
N ARG A 175 12.69 -8.11 9.23
CA ARG A 175 14.03 -8.64 9.47
C ARG A 175 14.19 -10.07 8.94
N GLU A 176 13.22 -10.93 9.18
CA GLU A 176 13.23 -12.31 8.67
C GLU A 176 13.20 -12.36 7.15
N VAL A 177 12.32 -11.57 6.51
CA VAL A 177 12.23 -11.49 5.05
C VAL A 177 13.54 -10.98 4.44
N ARG A 178 14.20 -10.01 5.09
CA ARG A 178 15.52 -9.52 4.65
C ARG A 178 16.59 -10.59 4.68
N GLN A 179 16.59 -11.44 5.70
CA GLN A 179 17.59 -12.50 5.84
C GLN A 179 17.36 -13.66 4.87
N THR A 180 16.11 -13.92 4.50
CA THR A 180 15.73 -15.15 3.78
C THR A 180 15.42 -14.96 2.30
N ALA A 181 14.87 -13.82 1.89
CA ALA A 181 14.27 -13.69 0.56
C ALA A 181 14.46 -12.32 -0.14
N ASN A 182 14.60 -11.22 0.61
CA ASN A 182 14.72 -9.87 0.06
C ASN A 182 15.68 -8.97 0.88
N PRO A 183 17.02 -9.16 0.73
CA PRO A 183 18.02 -8.42 1.51
C PRO A 183 17.96 -6.89 1.39
N SER A 184 17.44 -6.39 0.28
CA SER A 184 17.29 -4.96 -0.01
C SER A 184 16.04 -4.30 0.58
N LEU A 185 15.11 -5.08 1.14
CA LEU A 185 13.89 -4.54 1.73
C LEU A 185 14.23 -3.56 2.85
N ARG A 186 13.66 -2.35 2.76
CA ARG A 186 13.83 -1.30 3.78
C ARG A 186 12.49 -0.77 4.25
N ILE A 187 12.50 -0.05 5.35
CA ILE A 187 11.35 0.73 5.78
C ILE A 187 11.43 2.06 5.05
N GLU A 188 10.39 2.40 4.31
CA GLU A 188 10.26 3.72 3.67
C GLU A 188 10.03 4.80 4.73
N GLY A 189 9.14 4.49 5.68
CA GLY A 189 8.85 5.32 6.83
C GLY A 189 7.55 4.92 7.50
N VAL A 190 7.21 5.65 8.56
CA VAL A 190 6.02 5.45 9.38
C VAL A 190 5.12 6.68 9.26
N ALA A 191 3.91 6.49 8.73
CA ALA A 191 2.93 7.55 8.59
C ALA A 191 1.94 7.48 9.75
N LEU A 192 1.88 8.53 10.57
CA LEU A 192 0.90 8.61 11.65
C LEU A 192 -0.49 8.88 11.06
N THR A 193 -1.44 8.00 11.36
CA THR A 193 -2.80 8.02 10.80
C THR A 193 -3.88 8.21 11.85
N MET A 194 -5.02 8.76 11.40
CA MET A 194 -6.22 8.99 12.20
C MET A 194 -5.96 9.79 13.49
N VAL A 195 -5.01 10.72 13.45
CA VAL A 195 -4.58 11.47 14.63
C VAL A 195 -5.66 12.47 15.05
N ASP A 196 -6.10 12.35 16.31
CA ASP A 196 -6.92 13.36 16.98
C ASP A 196 -6.08 14.15 17.99
N ARG A 197 -5.61 15.32 17.56
CA ARG A 197 -4.72 16.20 18.35
C ARG A 197 -5.33 16.71 19.66
N ARG A 198 -6.65 16.56 19.85
CA ARG A 198 -7.34 16.92 21.10
C ARG A 198 -7.08 15.93 22.22
N THR A 199 -6.58 14.74 21.89
CA THR A 199 -6.33 13.67 22.86
C THR A 199 -4.87 13.66 23.29
N SER A 200 -4.62 13.54 24.60
CA SER A 200 -3.27 13.39 25.15
C SER A 200 -2.61 12.10 24.67
N LEU A 201 -3.38 11.02 24.52
CA LEU A 201 -2.89 9.73 24.02
C LEU A 201 -2.29 9.87 22.61
N ALA A 202 -2.94 10.61 21.71
CA ALA A 202 -2.41 10.77 20.37
C ALA A 202 -1.07 11.52 20.35
N GLN A 203 -0.92 12.52 21.23
CA GLN A 203 0.32 13.27 21.39
C GLN A 203 1.44 12.40 21.99
N GLN A 204 1.12 11.57 22.98
CA GLN A 204 2.06 10.62 23.59
C GLN A 204 2.55 9.60 22.56
N VAL A 205 1.64 8.94 21.84
CA VAL A 205 2.05 7.95 20.82
C VAL A 205 2.85 8.59 19.68
N GLU A 206 2.53 9.82 19.27
CA GLU A 206 3.35 10.56 18.30
C GLU A 206 4.76 10.83 18.84
N ALA A 207 4.86 11.32 20.09
CA ALA A 207 6.15 11.58 20.74
C ALA A 207 6.99 10.30 20.85
N ASP A 208 6.40 9.22 21.36
CA ASP A 208 7.06 7.92 21.53
C ASP A 208 7.52 7.36 20.17
N ALA A 209 6.69 7.44 19.13
CA ALA A 209 7.07 7.00 17.80
C ALA A 209 8.25 7.80 17.25
N ARG A 210 8.25 9.13 17.43
CA ARG A 210 9.33 10.01 16.97
C ARG A 210 10.62 9.80 17.77
N GLU A 211 10.52 9.58 19.08
CA GLU A 211 11.68 9.29 19.94
C GLU A 211 12.35 7.97 19.55
N ASN A 212 11.56 6.91 19.33
CA ASN A 212 12.08 5.57 19.07
C ASN A 212 12.49 5.33 17.61
N LEU A 213 11.82 5.97 16.65
CA LEU A 213 12.01 5.71 15.21
C LEU A 213 12.68 6.87 14.48
N GLY A 214 12.79 8.04 15.12
CA GLY A 214 13.50 9.20 14.60
C GLY A 214 13.00 9.62 13.21
N THR A 215 13.94 9.68 12.27
CA THR A 215 13.71 10.14 10.89
C THR A 215 12.85 9.20 10.05
N LEU A 216 12.59 7.98 10.52
CA LEU A 216 11.66 7.06 9.85
C LEU A 216 10.22 7.57 9.93
N VAL A 217 9.85 8.33 10.95
CA VAL A 217 8.49 8.89 11.06
C VAL A 217 8.35 10.05 10.07
N PHE A 218 7.28 10.04 9.28
CA PHE A 218 6.93 11.19 8.45
C PHE A 218 6.61 12.41 9.33
N GLN A 219 7.04 13.59 8.91
CA GLN A 219 6.63 14.85 9.53
C GLN A 219 5.14 15.09 9.30
N THR A 220 4.67 14.71 8.11
CA THR A 220 3.26 14.74 7.77
C THR A 220 2.45 13.76 8.63
N VAL A 221 1.36 14.27 9.20
CA VAL A 221 0.41 13.51 10.01
C VAL A 221 -0.94 13.50 9.30
N ILE A 222 -1.57 12.33 9.19
CA ILE A 222 -2.91 12.19 8.61
C ILE A 222 -3.95 12.34 9.74
N PRO A 223 -4.75 13.43 9.74
CA PRO A 223 -5.72 13.67 10.80
C PRO A 223 -6.91 12.71 10.70
N ARG A 224 -7.61 12.50 11.82
CA ARG A 224 -8.95 11.90 11.78
C ARG A 224 -9.87 12.83 10.97
N ASN A 225 -10.41 12.33 9.87
CA ASN A 225 -11.22 13.13 8.96
C ASN A 225 -12.34 12.28 8.35
N VAL A 226 -13.59 12.75 8.42
CA VAL A 226 -14.78 12.00 7.95
C VAL A 226 -14.77 11.81 6.44
N ARG A 227 -14.22 12.76 5.66
CA ARG A 227 -14.17 12.65 4.19
C ARG A 227 -13.30 11.48 3.71
N LEU A 228 -12.28 11.08 4.49
CA LEU A 228 -11.49 9.88 4.20
C LEU A 228 -12.31 8.60 4.30
N SER A 229 -13.31 8.56 5.19
CA SER A 229 -14.22 7.43 5.34
C SER A 229 -15.36 7.44 4.32
N GLU A 230 -15.78 8.62 3.86
CA GLU A 230 -16.85 8.77 2.86
C GLU A 230 -16.37 8.55 1.43
N ALA A 231 -15.16 9.00 1.06
CA ALA A 231 -14.67 8.93 -0.32
C ALA A 231 -14.76 7.52 -0.96
N PRO A 232 -14.41 6.41 -0.26
CA PRO A 232 -14.55 5.07 -0.81
C PRO A 232 -15.99 4.67 -1.16
N SER A 233 -17.01 5.15 -0.42
CA SER A 233 -18.42 4.86 -0.77
C SER A 233 -18.88 5.58 -2.04
N HIS A 234 -18.09 6.53 -2.53
CA HIS A 234 -18.26 7.21 -3.81
C HIS A 234 -17.29 6.69 -4.89
N ALA A 235 -16.60 5.57 -4.65
CA ALA A 235 -15.63 4.99 -5.59
C ALA A 235 -14.52 5.99 -6.00
N GLN A 236 -14.07 6.80 -5.04
CA GLN A 236 -13.14 7.90 -5.27
C GLN A 236 -12.07 7.96 -4.18
N SER A 237 -10.88 8.47 -4.54
CA SER A 237 -9.93 8.96 -3.54
C SER A 237 -10.48 10.24 -2.88
N VAL A 238 -10.02 10.56 -1.66
CA VAL A 238 -10.42 11.81 -1.00
C VAL A 238 -9.93 13.03 -1.78
N LEU A 239 -8.88 12.88 -2.58
CA LEU A 239 -8.35 13.96 -3.42
C LEU A 239 -9.29 14.28 -4.57
N ASP A 240 -10.08 13.31 -5.05
CA ASP A 240 -11.13 13.49 -6.06
C ASP A 240 -12.46 13.91 -5.42
N TYR A 241 -12.82 13.27 -4.31
CA TYR A 241 -14.10 13.47 -3.61
C TYR A 241 -14.21 14.84 -2.93
N ASP A 242 -13.23 15.23 -2.13
CA ASP A 242 -13.13 16.55 -1.50
C ASP A 242 -11.67 17.02 -1.49
N PRO A 243 -11.21 17.60 -2.61
CA PRO A 243 -9.83 18.05 -2.77
C PRO A 243 -9.41 19.08 -1.72
N SER A 244 -10.35 19.81 -1.10
CA SER A 244 -10.07 20.86 -0.12
C SER A 244 -9.96 20.34 1.32
N SER A 245 -10.38 19.10 1.57
CA SER A 245 -10.42 18.50 2.89
C SER A 245 -9.04 18.43 3.57
N ALA A 246 -9.04 18.41 4.91
CA ALA A 246 -7.81 18.20 5.68
C ALA A 246 -7.13 16.87 5.35
N GLY A 247 -7.91 15.81 5.05
CA GLY A 247 -7.38 14.51 4.61
C GLY A 247 -6.67 14.60 3.26
N ALA A 248 -7.28 15.26 2.27
CA ALA A 248 -6.67 15.46 0.95
C ALA A 248 -5.37 16.28 1.03
N ASN A 249 -5.37 17.36 1.81
CA ASN A 249 -4.17 18.15 2.06
C ASN A 249 -3.06 17.32 2.72
N ALA A 250 -3.39 16.50 3.71
CA ALA A 250 -2.42 15.66 4.40
C ALA A 250 -1.79 14.61 3.46
N TYR A 251 -2.57 13.93 2.61
CA TYR A 251 -1.99 12.99 1.65
C TYR A 251 -1.17 13.66 0.54
N ARG A 252 -1.53 14.88 0.10
CA ARG A 252 -0.67 15.68 -0.79
C ARG A 252 0.66 16.05 -0.14
N ALA A 253 0.65 16.39 1.15
CA ALA A 253 1.86 16.67 1.91
C ALA A 253 2.71 15.40 2.10
N LEU A 254 2.08 14.25 2.39
CA LEU A 254 2.77 12.97 2.54
C LEU A 254 3.46 12.55 1.23
N ALA A 255 2.78 12.68 0.10
CA ALA A 255 3.38 12.46 -1.22
C ALA A 255 4.55 13.41 -1.48
N ALA A 256 4.45 14.67 -1.05
CA ALA A 256 5.54 15.64 -1.16
C ALA A 256 6.77 15.23 -0.36
N GLU A 257 6.56 14.85 0.89
CA GLU A 257 7.61 14.44 1.78
C GLU A 257 8.27 13.14 1.30
N LEU A 258 7.48 12.19 0.80
CA LEU A 258 7.97 10.95 0.20
C LEU A 258 8.90 11.24 -0.99
N LEU A 259 8.45 12.07 -1.94
CA LEU A 259 9.26 12.42 -3.12
C LEU A 259 10.53 13.19 -2.74
N ALA A 260 10.46 14.06 -1.74
CA ALA A 260 11.63 14.80 -1.25
C ALA A 260 12.70 13.89 -0.62
N ARG A 261 12.31 12.74 -0.04
CA ARG A 261 13.25 11.74 0.51
C ARG A 261 13.97 10.92 -0.56
N GLU A 262 13.51 10.95 -1.80
CA GLU A 262 14.13 10.22 -2.92
C GLU A 262 15.21 11.01 -3.66
N THR A 263 15.30 12.31 -3.38
CA THR A 263 16.23 13.25 -4.01
C THR A 263 17.44 13.47 -3.12
#